data_AF-A0A975CFI9-F1
#
_entry.id   AF-A0A975CFI9-F1
#
_cell.length_a   1.000
_cell.length_b   1.000
_cell.length_c   1.000
_cell.angle_alpha   90.00
_cell.angle_beta   90.00
_cell.angle_gamma   90.00
#
_symmetry.space_group_name_H-M   'P 1'
#
loop_
_entity.id
_entity.type
_entity.pdbx_description
1 polymer ?
#
loop_
_entity_poly.entity_id
_entity_poly.type
_entity_poly.pdbx_seq_one_letter_code
_entity_poly.pdbx_strand_id
1 'polypeptide(L)'
;MDGSAHPSDASARRAARLAVAQALRGSGLDWAALSACPPWLAAAPAAREQLCAHAGAWWLAASLRACIDGRRLARVYDLLGEARLNALRASPDIARAQALNQAPQPLLPPDDDMPQHLMACGRALLAWSLPALPRPAVLQHLGWRIDERHYDAFAAHAAWAAHALQAVLSDAPPAQPEQAAEPPDEVADARVEEYEIDS
;
A
#
# COMPACT_ATOMS: atom_id res chain seq x y z
N MET A 1 -22.03 19.30 18.21
CA MET A 1 -21.90 18.08 17.39
C MET A 1 -20.85 17.21 18.04
N ASP A 2 -21.26 16.41 19.02
CA ASP A 2 -20.37 15.47 19.71
C ASP A 2 -20.25 14.21 18.86
N GLY A 3 -19.10 14.07 18.20
CA GLY A 3 -18.71 12.86 17.48
C GLY A 3 -18.27 11.79 18.45
N SER A 4 -19.23 11.10 19.06
CA SER A 4 -18.98 9.89 19.85
C SER A 4 -18.40 8.82 18.92
N ALA A 5 -17.08 8.68 18.88
CA ALA A 5 -16.41 7.63 18.15
C ALA A 5 -16.98 6.27 18.60
N HIS A 6 -17.58 5.52 17.68
CA HIS A 6 -18.15 4.22 18.00
C HIS A 6 -17.07 3.30 18.58
N PRO A 7 -17.39 2.45 19.57
CA PRO A 7 -16.44 1.51 20.17
C PRO A 7 -15.78 0.57 19.14
N SER A 8 -16.47 0.31 18.02
CA SER A 8 -15.92 -0.40 16.85
C SER A 8 -14.70 0.30 16.25
N ASP A 9 -14.71 1.63 16.15
CA ASP A 9 -13.62 2.41 15.56
C ASP A 9 -12.40 2.45 16.49
N ALA A 10 -12.65 2.50 17.80
CA ALA A 10 -11.58 2.42 18.80
C ALA A 10 -10.89 1.04 18.77
N SER A 11 -11.69 -0.03 18.68
CA SER A 11 -11.18 -1.40 18.57
C SER A 11 -10.38 -1.61 17.28
N ALA A 12 -10.92 -1.20 16.13
CA ALA A 12 -10.23 -1.30 14.83
C ALA A 12 -8.91 -0.52 14.82
N ARG A 13 -8.88 0.70 15.37
CA ARG A 13 -7.64 1.48 15.51
C ARG A 13 -6.61 0.79 16.39
N ARG A 14 -7.04 0.16 17.49
CA ARG A 14 -6.14 -0.59 18.38
C ARG A 14 -5.56 -1.82 17.68
N ALA A 15 -6.38 -2.57 16.95
CA ALA A 15 -5.95 -3.72 16.17
C ALA A 15 -4.93 -3.32 15.09
N ALA A 16 -5.20 -2.25 14.34
CA ALA A 16 -4.27 -1.73 13.33
C ALA A 16 -2.91 -1.33 13.92
N ARG A 17 -2.89 -0.62 15.06
CA ARG A 17 -1.64 -0.26 15.76
C ARG A 17 -0.86 -1.49 16.20
N LEU A 18 -1.53 -2.50 16.73
CA LEU A 18 -0.90 -3.75 17.14
C LEU A 18 -0.28 -4.47 15.93
N ALA A 19 -0.99 -4.53 14.81
CA ALA A 19 -0.50 -5.15 13.59
C ALA A 19 0.74 -4.42 13.04
N VAL A 20 0.76 -3.08 13.07
CA VAL A 20 1.95 -2.29 12.69
C VAL A 20 3.13 -2.58 13.63
N ALA A 21 2.90 -2.62 14.94
CA ALA A 21 3.94 -2.95 15.91
C ALA A 21 4.50 -4.37 15.73
N GLN A 22 3.65 -5.32 15.35
CA GLN A 22 4.08 -6.68 15.01
C GLN A 22 4.90 -6.70 13.72
N ALA A 23 4.46 -6.00 12.68
CA ALA A 23 5.16 -5.92 11.40
C ALA A 23 6.53 -5.24 11.50
N LEU A 24 6.68 -4.28 12.42
CA LEU A 24 7.92 -3.54 12.68
C LEU A 24 8.71 -4.06 13.89
N ARG A 25 8.43 -5.30 14.35
CA ARG A 25 9.16 -5.90 15.46
C ARG A 25 10.65 -6.01 15.11
N GLY A 26 11.51 -5.52 16.00
CA GLY A 26 12.97 -5.50 15.79
C GLY A 26 13.51 -4.22 15.14
N SER A 27 12.65 -3.27 14.74
CA SER A 27 13.06 -1.97 14.18
C SER A 27 13.71 -1.00 15.18
N GLY A 28 13.64 -1.30 16.49
CA GLY A 28 14.15 -0.42 17.55
C GLY A 28 13.29 0.81 17.84
N LEU A 29 12.13 0.95 17.19
CA LEU A 29 11.20 2.04 17.43
C LEU A 29 10.47 1.91 18.78
N ASP A 30 10.30 3.04 19.46
CA ASP A 30 9.47 3.11 20.67
C ASP A 30 7.96 3.05 20.34
N TRP A 31 7.13 2.90 21.37
CA TRP A 31 5.69 2.77 21.20
C TRP A 31 5.03 4.03 20.61
N ALA A 32 5.56 5.22 20.91
CA ALA A 32 5.00 6.47 20.38
C ALA A 32 5.22 6.54 18.86
N ALA A 33 6.43 6.23 18.40
CA ALA A 33 6.80 6.18 17.00
C ALA A 33 6.00 5.11 16.23
N LEU A 34 5.85 3.91 16.80
CA LEU A 34 5.01 2.84 16.22
C LEU A 34 3.54 3.27 16.12
N SER A 35 3.01 3.98 17.12
CA SER A 35 1.62 4.42 17.13
C SER A 35 1.29 5.50 16.10
N ALA A 36 2.30 6.26 15.66
CA ALA A 36 2.20 7.29 14.64
C ALA A 36 2.33 6.73 13.21
N CYS A 37 2.74 5.48 13.06
CA CYS A 37 2.95 4.85 11.76
C CYS A 37 1.61 4.50 11.07
N PRO A 38 1.51 4.66 9.74
CA PRO A 38 0.28 4.38 9.01
C PRO A 38 -0.03 2.88 8.95
N PRO A 39 -1.33 2.50 8.90
CA PRO A 39 -1.77 1.11 8.99
C PRO A 39 -1.31 0.23 7.81
N TRP A 40 -1.04 0.82 6.64
CA TRP A 40 -0.59 0.07 5.47
C TRP A 40 0.73 -0.67 5.69
N LEU A 41 1.54 -0.24 6.67
CA LEU A 41 2.78 -0.93 7.04
C LEU A 41 2.54 -2.36 7.52
N ALA A 42 1.37 -2.62 8.12
CA ALA A 42 0.98 -3.95 8.56
C ALA A 42 0.54 -4.88 7.42
N ALA A 43 0.31 -4.36 6.20
CA ALA A 43 -0.10 -5.17 5.08
C ALA A 43 1.01 -6.15 4.67
N ALA A 44 0.65 -7.31 4.11
CA ALA A 44 1.60 -8.29 3.61
C ALA A 44 2.55 -7.69 2.55
N PRO A 45 3.77 -8.24 2.35
CA PRO A 45 4.73 -7.71 1.38
C PRO A 45 4.13 -7.48 -0.02
N ALA A 46 3.40 -8.45 -0.57
CA ALA A 46 2.76 -8.33 -1.88
C ALA A 46 1.71 -7.21 -1.93
N ALA A 47 0.92 -7.05 -0.86
CA ALA A 47 -0.06 -5.96 -0.76
C ALA A 47 0.64 -4.59 -0.68
N ARG A 48 1.79 -4.49 0.02
CA ARG A 48 2.61 -3.27 0.02
C ARG A 48 3.19 -2.96 -1.36
N GLU A 49 3.59 -3.97 -2.13
CA GLU A 49 4.05 -3.77 -3.50
C GLU A 49 2.92 -3.29 -4.42
N GLN A 50 1.73 -3.84 -4.30
CA GLN A 50 0.54 -3.35 -5.02
C GLN A 50 0.20 -1.91 -4.63
N LEU A 51 0.30 -1.56 -3.33
CA LEU A 51 0.13 -0.19 -2.88
C LEU A 51 1.19 0.75 -3.47
N CYS A 52 2.45 0.31 -3.56
CA CYS A 52 3.50 1.08 -4.24
C CYS A 52 3.14 1.29 -5.70
N ALA A 53 2.74 0.24 -6.41
CA ALA A 53 2.36 0.36 -7.81
C ALA A 53 1.22 1.38 -7.98
N HIS A 54 0.18 1.26 -7.15
CA HIS A 54 -0.97 2.14 -7.23
C HIS A 54 -0.61 3.59 -6.87
N ALA A 55 0.22 3.81 -5.84
CA ALA A 55 0.73 5.12 -5.45
C ALA A 55 1.55 5.79 -6.55
N GLY A 56 2.45 5.04 -7.19
CA GLY A 56 3.22 5.53 -8.32
C GLY A 56 2.34 5.91 -9.50
N ALA A 57 1.32 5.10 -9.78
CA ALA A 57 0.37 5.36 -10.85
C ALA A 57 -0.45 6.63 -10.61
N TRP A 58 -0.98 6.83 -9.39
CA TRP A 58 -1.69 8.06 -9.03
C TRP A 58 -0.81 9.29 -9.12
N TRP A 59 0.41 9.22 -8.59
CA TRP A 59 1.35 10.32 -8.68
C TRP A 59 1.62 10.74 -10.15
N LEU A 60 1.84 9.75 -11.02
CA LEU A 60 2.16 9.93 -12.43
C LEU A 60 0.92 10.00 -13.33
N ALA A 61 -0.29 10.10 -12.77
CA ALA A 61 -1.50 9.86 -13.53
C ALA A 61 -1.71 10.84 -14.69
N ALA A 62 -1.31 12.11 -14.54
CA ALA A 62 -1.37 13.09 -15.62
C ALA A 62 -0.44 12.72 -16.78
N SER A 63 0.81 12.32 -16.49
CA SER A 63 1.74 11.82 -17.51
C SER A 63 1.25 10.52 -18.17
N LEU A 64 0.68 9.59 -17.41
CA LEU A 64 0.12 8.35 -17.93
C LEU A 64 -1.10 8.60 -18.83
N ARG A 65 -1.95 9.58 -18.48
CA ARG A 65 -3.10 9.99 -19.29
C ARG A 65 -2.67 10.64 -20.60
N ALA A 66 -1.61 11.44 -20.57
CA ALA A 66 -1.02 12.07 -21.76
C ALA A 66 -0.16 11.11 -22.60
N CYS A 67 0.16 9.92 -22.10
CA CYS A 67 0.97 8.94 -22.81
C CYS A 67 0.20 8.36 -24.01
N ILE A 68 0.77 8.50 -25.20
CA ILE A 68 0.22 7.95 -26.46
C ILE A 68 0.90 6.61 -26.81
N ASP A 69 2.05 6.32 -26.19
CA ASP A 69 2.82 5.10 -26.44
C ASP A 69 2.16 3.88 -25.76
N GLY A 70 1.56 3.03 -26.59
CA GLY A 70 0.91 1.80 -26.16
C GLY A 70 1.86 0.80 -25.48
N ARG A 71 3.17 0.80 -25.77
CA ARG A 71 4.11 -0.14 -25.14
C ARG A 71 4.36 0.20 -23.69
N ARG A 72 4.57 1.48 -23.38
CA ARG A 72 4.72 1.95 -21.98
C ARG A 72 3.45 1.67 -21.18
N LEU A 73 2.29 1.96 -21.76
CA LEU A 73 1.01 1.68 -21.11
C LEU A 73 0.79 0.18 -20.91
N ALA A 74 1.18 -0.67 -21.86
CA ALA A 74 1.14 -2.13 -21.70
C ALA A 74 1.93 -2.60 -20.49
N ARG A 75 3.14 -2.07 -20.25
CA ARG A 75 3.93 -2.40 -19.06
C ARG A 75 3.25 -1.99 -17.74
N VAL A 76 2.50 -0.87 -17.76
CA VAL A 76 1.72 -0.44 -16.60
C VAL A 76 0.47 -1.31 -16.42
N TYR A 77 -0.14 -1.76 -17.52
CA TYR A 77 -1.25 -2.72 -17.49
C TYR A 77 -0.84 -4.06 -16.90
N ASP A 78 0.33 -4.60 -17.26
CA ASP A 78 0.86 -5.84 -16.70
C ASP A 78 1.04 -5.75 -15.17
N LEU A 79 1.34 -4.55 -14.66
CA LEU A 79 1.59 -4.31 -13.24
C LEU A 79 0.32 -4.02 -12.42
N LEU A 80 -0.57 -3.18 -12.93
CA LEU A 80 -1.77 -2.70 -12.20
C LEU A 80 -3.05 -3.46 -12.55
N GLY A 81 -3.07 -4.10 -13.71
CA GLY A 81 -4.28 -4.60 -14.33
C GLY A 81 -5.04 -3.54 -15.13
N GLU A 82 -5.74 -4.00 -16.17
CA GLU A 82 -6.49 -3.16 -17.10
C GLU A 82 -7.54 -2.29 -16.44
N ALA A 83 -8.37 -2.89 -15.59
CA ALA A 83 -9.46 -2.19 -14.92
C ALA A 83 -8.97 -1.00 -14.09
N ARG A 84 -7.88 -1.17 -13.32
CA ARG A 84 -7.33 -0.12 -12.45
C ARG A 84 -6.74 1.03 -13.25
N LEU A 85 -5.94 0.73 -14.27
CA LEU A 85 -5.35 1.79 -15.09
C LEU A 85 -6.41 2.56 -15.88
N ASN A 86 -7.46 1.89 -16.37
CA ASN A 86 -8.57 2.54 -17.04
C ASN A 86 -9.38 3.43 -16.09
N ALA A 87 -9.67 2.97 -14.88
CA ALA A 87 -10.33 3.77 -13.85
C ALA A 87 -9.50 5.02 -13.49
N LEU A 88 -8.19 4.85 -13.31
CA LEU A 88 -7.26 5.95 -13.06
C LEU A 88 -7.31 6.99 -14.20
N ARG A 89 -7.14 6.55 -15.45
CA ARG A 89 -7.16 7.45 -16.62
C ARG A 89 -8.49 8.17 -16.79
N ALA A 90 -9.60 7.52 -16.42
CA ALA A 90 -10.95 8.08 -16.47
C ALA A 90 -11.27 9.03 -15.29
N SER A 91 -10.43 9.09 -14.26
CA SER A 91 -10.70 9.89 -13.06
C SER A 91 -10.90 11.38 -13.40
N PRO A 92 -12.03 11.98 -12.98
CA PRO A 92 -12.28 13.40 -13.18
C PRO A 92 -11.33 14.28 -12.36
N ASP A 93 -10.83 13.77 -11.22
CA ASP A 93 -9.92 14.52 -10.36
C ASP A 93 -8.55 14.68 -11.02
N ILE A 94 -8.08 13.65 -11.72
CA ILE A 94 -6.84 13.73 -12.52
C ILE A 94 -7.01 14.73 -13.66
N ALA A 95 -8.14 14.68 -14.40
CA ALA A 95 -8.42 15.63 -15.47
C ALA A 95 -8.46 17.09 -14.97
N ARG A 96 -9.12 17.32 -13.83
CA ARG A 96 -9.24 18.63 -13.20
C ARG A 96 -7.87 19.14 -12.73
N ALA A 97 -7.11 18.32 -12.03
CA ALA A 97 -5.78 18.69 -11.53
C ALA A 97 -4.80 18.98 -12.68
N GLN A 98 -4.90 18.25 -13.79
CA GLN A 98 -4.11 18.53 -14.99
C GLN A 98 -4.49 19.88 -15.62
N ALA A 99 -5.80 20.16 -15.79
CA ALA A 99 -6.26 21.43 -16.35
C ALA A 99 -5.86 22.65 -15.50
N LEU A 100 -5.74 22.47 -14.18
CA LEU A 100 -5.32 23.49 -13.23
C LEU A 100 -3.80 23.56 -13.00
N ASN A 101 -3.00 22.77 -13.74
CA ASN A 101 -1.54 22.63 -13.54
C ASN A 101 -1.14 22.26 -12.09
N GLN A 102 -1.99 21.53 -11.39
CA GLN A 102 -1.76 21.07 -10.02
C GLN A 102 -1.07 19.70 -9.99
N ALA A 103 -1.39 18.83 -10.95
CA ALA A 103 -0.73 17.54 -11.11
C ALA A 103 0.61 17.71 -11.87
N PRO A 104 1.72 17.16 -11.34
CA PRO A 104 2.99 17.17 -12.03
C PRO A 104 2.94 16.29 -13.28
N GLN A 105 3.68 16.68 -14.30
CA GLN A 105 3.79 15.94 -15.57
C GLN A 105 5.26 15.64 -15.90
N PRO A 106 5.97 14.85 -15.08
CA PRO A 106 7.32 14.45 -15.39
C PRO A 106 7.36 13.61 -16.66
N LEU A 107 8.49 13.68 -17.38
CA LEU A 107 8.73 12.85 -18.54
C LEU A 107 8.83 11.38 -18.13
N LEU A 108 8.04 10.53 -18.78
CA LEU A 108 8.06 9.09 -18.51
C LEU A 108 9.31 8.44 -19.11
N PRO A 109 9.93 7.48 -18.40
CA PRO A 109 11.08 6.73 -18.90
C PRO A 109 10.71 5.82 -20.08
N PRO A 110 11.70 5.17 -20.72
CA PRO A 110 11.45 4.07 -21.66
C PRO A 110 10.55 2.97 -21.08
N ASP A 111 9.96 2.16 -21.95
CA ASP A 111 9.00 1.12 -21.57
C ASP A 111 9.58 0.05 -20.64
N ASP A 112 10.80 -0.43 -20.89
CA ASP A 112 11.43 -1.46 -20.05
C ASP A 112 11.68 -0.98 -18.60
N ASP A 113 11.86 0.33 -18.41
CA ASP A 113 12.08 0.95 -17.08
C ASP A 113 10.78 1.38 -16.39
N MET A 114 9.65 1.37 -17.11
CA MET A 114 8.39 1.93 -16.64
C MET A 114 7.88 1.27 -15.35
N PRO A 115 7.87 -0.07 -15.20
CA PRO A 115 7.46 -0.71 -13.94
C PRO A 115 8.34 -0.32 -12.77
N GLN A 116 9.66 -0.30 -12.95
CA GLN A 116 10.61 0.05 -11.89
C GLN A 116 10.46 1.51 -11.46
N HIS A 117 10.31 2.43 -12.43
CA HIS A 117 10.11 3.84 -12.14
C HIS A 117 8.79 4.09 -11.39
N LEU A 118 7.72 3.44 -11.81
CA LEU A 118 6.42 3.53 -11.14
C LEU A 118 6.50 3.01 -9.71
N MET A 119 7.15 1.86 -9.49
CA MET A 119 7.39 1.32 -8.15
C MET A 119 8.26 2.23 -7.28
N ALA A 120 9.31 2.85 -7.85
CA ALA A 120 10.17 3.78 -7.14
C ALA A 120 9.41 5.03 -6.69
N CYS A 121 8.64 5.65 -7.58
CA CYS A 121 7.76 6.78 -7.26
C CYS A 121 6.75 6.41 -6.16
N GLY A 122 6.14 5.23 -6.25
CA GLY A 122 5.18 4.73 -5.27
C GLY A 122 5.77 4.50 -3.89
N ARG A 123 6.92 3.82 -3.81
CA ARG A 123 7.67 3.64 -2.55
C ARG A 123 8.05 4.99 -1.95
N ALA A 124 8.51 5.92 -2.78
CA ALA A 124 8.85 7.26 -2.32
C ALA A 124 7.62 8.00 -1.77
N LEU A 125 6.47 7.92 -2.45
CA LEU A 125 5.25 8.59 -2.01
C LEU A 125 4.73 8.01 -0.68
N LEU A 126 4.71 6.68 -0.54
CA LEU A 126 4.35 6.02 0.72
C LEU A 126 5.35 6.34 1.83
N ALA A 127 6.65 6.40 1.52
CA ALA A 127 7.68 6.81 2.47
C ALA A 127 7.50 8.27 2.92
N TRP A 128 7.09 9.15 2.01
CA TRP A 128 6.80 10.55 2.31
C TRP A 128 5.60 10.69 3.26
N SER A 129 4.64 9.76 3.19
CA SER A 129 3.50 9.69 4.13
C SER A 129 3.89 9.26 5.55
N LEU A 130 5.12 8.75 5.77
CA LEU A 130 5.58 8.37 7.10
C LEU A 130 5.94 9.60 7.92
N PRO A 131 5.67 9.60 9.25
CA PRO A 131 6.18 10.63 10.14
C PRO A 131 7.71 10.70 10.06
N ALA A 132 8.29 11.90 10.12
CA ALA A 132 9.71 12.13 9.85
C ALA A 132 10.64 11.34 10.80
N LEU A 133 10.27 11.24 12.07
CA LEU A 133 11.08 10.58 13.11
C LEU A 133 11.25 9.06 12.90
N PRO A 134 10.18 8.25 12.73
CA PRO A 134 10.33 6.82 12.45
C PRO A 134 10.77 6.49 11.02
N ARG A 135 10.63 7.41 10.06
CA ARG A 135 10.83 7.13 8.62
C ARG A 135 12.13 6.39 8.30
N PRO A 136 13.33 6.80 8.78
CA PRO A 136 14.57 6.10 8.44
C PRO A 136 14.60 4.64 8.90
N ALA A 137 14.17 4.37 10.14
CA ALA A 137 14.14 3.02 10.71
C ALA A 137 13.11 2.13 9.98
N VAL A 138 11.95 2.69 9.63
CA VAL A 138 10.93 1.98 8.84
C VAL A 138 11.46 1.62 7.45
N LEU A 139 12.11 2.56 6.75
CA LEU A 139 12.69 2.29 5.43
C LEU A 139 13.78 1.23 5.48
N GLN A 140 14.64 1.29 6.49
CA GLN A 140 15.65 0.26 6.72
C GLN A 140 15.01 -1.11 6.97
N HIS A 141 13.98 -1.17 7.82
CA HIS A 141 13.25 -2.41 8.12
C HIS A 141 12.57 -3.02 6.89
N LEU A 142 12.05 -2.18 6.01
CA LEU A 142 11.44 -2.61 4.74
C LEU A 142 12.48 -2.92 3.64
N GLY A 143 13.76 -2.62 3.86
CA GLY A 143 14.80 -2.71 2.83
C GLY A 143 14.60 -1.74 1.66
N TRP A 144 13.85 -0.65 1.87
CA TRP A 144 13.54 0.31 0.82
C TRP A 144 14.64 1.36 0.68
N ARG A 145 15.04 1.60 -0.57
CA ARG A 145 15.92 2.71 -0.95
C ARG A 145 15.10 3.73 -1.73
N ILE A 146 15.14 4.98 -1.28
CA ILE A 146 14.37 6.08 -1.87
C ILE A 146 15.35 7.10 -2.44
N ASP A 147 15.12 7.54 -3.68
CA ASP A 147 15.79 8.72 -4.21
C ASP A 147 15.12 9.97 -3.63
N GLU A 148 15.87 10.76 -2.86
CA GLU A 148 15.36 11.94 -2.17
C GLU A 148 14.82 13.01 -3.13
N ARG A 149 15.23 13.00 -4.41
CA ARG A 149 14.67 13.90 -5.43
C ARG A 149 13.16 13.76 -5.60
N HIS A 150 12.59 12.60 -5.26
CA HIS A 150 11.14 12.44 -5.23
C HIS A 150 10.48 13.30 -4.14
N TYR A 151 11.14 13.49 -2.99
CA TYR A 151 10.58 14.29 -1.90
C TYR A 151 10.48 15.77 -2.25
N ASP A 152 11.46 16.31 -2.97
CA ASP A 152 11.41 17.69 -3.46
C ASP A 152 10.24 17.88 -4.43
N ALA A 153 10.02 16.92 -5.33
CA ALA A 153 8.89 16.93 -6.26
C ALA A 153 7.54 16.84 -5.52
N PHE A 154 7.44 15.97 -4.49
CA PHE A 154 6.24 15.88 -3.65
C PHE A 154 5.99 17.17 -2.87
N ALA A 155 7.04 17.80 -2.33
CA ALA A 155 6.91 19.06 -1.61
C ALA A 155 6.45 20.20 -2.53
N ALA A 156 6.97 20.26 -3.75
CA ALA A 156 6.54 21.24 -4.76
C ALA A 156 5.07 21.07 -5.19
N HIS A 157 4.54 19.83 -5.14
CA HIS A 157 3.15 19.51 -5.45
C HIS A 157 2.43 18.84 -4.28
N ALA A 158 2.57 19.38 -3.06
CA ALA A 158 2.13 18.73 -1.83
C ALA A 158 0.63 18.39 -1.80
N ALA A 159 -0.21 19.27 -2.36
CA ALA A 159 -1.66 19.03 -2.46
C ALA A 159 -1.97 17.81 -3.34
N TRP A 160 -1.26 17.65 -4.47
CA TRP A 160 -1.41 16.49 -5.34
C TRP A 160 -0.87 15.22 -4.70
N ALA A 161 0.30 15.29 -4.05
CA ALA A 161 0.88 14.16 -3.33
C ALA A 161 -0.06 13.64 -2.23
N ALA A 162 -0.65 14.55 -1.44
CA ALA A 162 -1.63 14.21 -0.41
C ALA A 162 -2.91 13.61 -1.01
N HIS A 163 -3.41 14.17 -2.12
CA HIS A 163 -4.59 13.61 -2.81
C HIS A 163 -4.32 12.20 -3.35
N ALA A 164 -3.18 11.98 -4.01
CA ALA A 164 -2.77 10.67 -4.51
C ALA A 164 -2.67 9.64 -3.36
N LEU A 165 -2.07 10.01 -2.23
CA LEU A 165 -2.01 9.16 -1.04
C LEU A 165 -3.41 8.82 -0.51
N GLN A 166 -4.28 9.82 -0.39
CA GLN A 166 -5.64 9.62 0.10
C GLN A 166 -6.41 8.65 -0.81
N ALA A 167 -6.33 8.83 -2.13
CA ALA A 167 -6.99 7.95 -3.09
C ALA A 167 -6.51 6.50 -2.95
N VAL A 168 -5.20 6.29 -2.88
CA VAL A 168 -4.59 4.96 -2.76
C VAL A 168 -4.99 4.26 -1.47
N LEU A 169 -4.99 4.99 -0.35
CA LEU A 169 -5.30 4.43 0.97
C LEU A 169 -6.81 4.19 1.16
N SER A 170 -7.67 4.92 0.45
CA SER A 170 -9.11 4.69 0.42
C SER A 170 -9.52 3.52 -0.48
N ASP A 171 -8.78 3.27 -1.57
CA ASP A 171 -9.01 2.15 -2.50
C ASP A 171 -8.32 0.83 -2.07
N ALA A 172 -7.48 0.88 -1.05
CA ALA A 172 -6.82 -0.31 -0.52
C ALA A 172 -7.88 -1.23 0.10
N PRO A 173 -8.02 -2.50 -0.36
CA PRO A 173 -8.91 -3.43 0.32
C PRO A 173 -8.47 -3.55 1.79
N PRO A 174 -9.40 -3.64 2.75
CA PRO A 174 -9.04 -3.79 4.15
C PRO A 174 -8.13 -5.02 4.28
N ALA A 175 -7.02 -4.88 5.01
CA ALA A 175 -6.14 -6.00 5.32
C ALA A 175 -6.97 -7.07 6.04
N GLN A 176 -7.41 -8.08 5.31
CA GLN A 176 -8.01 -9.25 5.94
C GLN A 176 -6.87 -9.96 6.67
N PRO A 177 -7.01 -10.21 7.99
CA PRO A 177 -6.08 -11.10 8.65
C PRO A 177 -6.13 -12.42 7.90
N GLU A 178 -4.97 -12.94 7.48
CA GLU A 178 -4.86 -14.30 6.97
C GLU A 178 -5.63 -15.20 7.94
N GLN A 179 -6.76 -15.74 7.48
CA GLN A 179 -7.39 -16.86 8.16
C GLN A 179 -6.28 -17.90 8.26
N ALA A 180 -5.86 -18.16 9.50
CA ALA A 180 -4.97 -19.24 9.82
C ALA A 180 -5.45 -20.45 9.04
N ALA A 181 -4.61 -20.96 8.13
CA ALA A 181 -4.91 -22.14 7.36
C ALA A 181 -5.47 -23.19 8.33
N GLU A 182 -6.73 -23.57 8.11
CA GLU A 182 -7.31 -24.72 8.82
C GLU A 182 -6.32 -25.87 8.64
N PRO A 183 -5.88 -26.51 9.74
CA PRO A 183 -4.99 -27.64 9.63
C PRO A 183 -5.68 -28.73 8.78
N PRO A 184 -4.94 -29.46 7.95
CA PRO A 184 -5.51 -30.55 7.17
C PRO A 184 -6.15 -31.58 8.12
N ASP A 185 -7.37 -31.96 7.80
CA ASP A 185 -8.16 -32.96 8.50
C ASP A 185 -7.53 -34.35 8.26
N GLU A 186 -6.59 -34.73 9.12
CA GLU A 186 -6.09 -36.09 9.35
C GLU A 186 -6.01 -36.20 10.88
N VAL A 187 -6.69 -37.08 11.61
CA VAL A 187 -6.93 -38.51 11.42
C VAL A 187 -8.06 -38.91 12.37
N ALA A 188 -9.10 -39.55 11.88
CA ALA A 188 -10.05 -40.26 12.74
C ALA A 188 -10.45 -41.59 12.08
N ASP A 189 -9.50 -42.51 11.99
CA ASP A 189 -9.86 -43.92 11.92
C ASP A 189 -8.92 -44.76 12.78
N ALA A 190 -9.24 -44.79 14.08
CA ALA A 190 -8.72 -45.75 15.03
C ALA A 190 -9.89 -46.20 15.91
N ARG A 191 -10.82 -46.97 15.34
CA ARG A 191 -11.69 -47.84 16.15
C ARG A 191 -10.95 -49.15 16.41
N VAL A 192 -10.30 -49.18 17.56
CA VAL A 192 -9.96 -50.41 18.28
C VAL A 192 -11.29 -51.07 18.65
N GLU A 193 -11.60 -52.22 18.05
CA GLU A 193 -12.68 -53.08 18.52
C GLU A 193 -12.29 -53.69 19.87
N GLU A 194 -13.21 -53.57 20.82
CA GLU A 194 -13.13 -54.04 22.19
C GLU A 194 -12.89 -55.55 22.27
N TYR A 195 -11.93 -55.94 23.11
CA TYR A 195 -11.83 -57.30 23.65
C TYR A 195 -12.96 -57.49 24.68
N GLU A 196 -13.92 -58.36 24.37
CA GLU A 196 -14.84 -58.96 25.34
C GLU A 196 -14.03 -59.78 26.36
N ILE A 197 -14.15 -59.37 27.63
CA ILE A 197 -13.72 -60.16 28.79
C ILE A 197 -14.97 -60.90 29.27
N ASP A 198 -15.02 -62.21 29.06
CA ASP A 198 -15.97 -63.09 29.75
C ASP A 198 -15.24 -63.95 30.79
N SER A 199 -15.91 -64.12 31.92
CA SER A 199 -15.45 -64.77 33.17
C SER A 199 -15.50 -66.29 33.13
#